data_AF-A0A6M1XPM0-F1
#
_entry.id   AF-A0A6M1XPM0-F1
#
_cell.length_a   1.000
_cell.length_b   1.000
_cell.length_c   1.000
_cell.angle_alpha   90.00
_cell.angle_beta   90.00
_cell.angle_gamma   90.00
#
_symmetry.space_group_name_H-M   'P 1'
#
loop_
_entity.id
_entity.type
_entity.pdbx_description
1 polymer ?
#
loop_
_entity_poly.entity_id
_entity_poly.type
_entity_poly.pdbx_seq_one_letter_code
_entity_poly.pdbx_strand_id
1 'polypeptide(L)'
;KSLELHSRYPIMGQNVQLERSGRTLLVNGDFQFSLGKKIAIVGENGSGKTTLLEHIRKQGEGILLSPKVSFQVYQQKGYQMTSEESIIRFVMRQTEFSESLVRSLLNHLG
;
A
#
# COMPACT_ATOMS: atom_id res chain seq x y z
N LYS A 1 -18.48 4.03 -15.64
CA LYS A 1 -19.48 4.08 -14.54
C LYS A 1 -18.68 3.99 -13.23
N SER A 2 -18.54 5.09 -12.48
CA SER A 2 -17.64 5.16 -11.32
C SER A 2 -18.07 4.18 -10.24
N LEU A 3 -17.15 3.29 -9.84
CA LEU A 3 -17.33 2.33 -8.76
C LEU A 3 -17.13 3.05 -7.43
N GLU A 4 -18.13 3.81 -6.99
CA GLU A 4 -18.03 4.49 -5.70
C GLU A 4 -18.05 3.46 -4.55
N LEU A 5 -17.09 3.63 -3.65
CA LEU A 5 -16.94 2.88 -2.41
C LEU A 5 -17.84 3.57 -1.37
N HIS A 6 -19.01 3.03 -1.05
CA HIS A 6 -19.95 3.66 -0.11
C HIS A 6 -19.75 3.26 1.36
N SER A 7 -18.78 2.36 1.65
CA SER A 7 -18.49 1.96 3.01
C SER A 7 -17.77 3.08 3.76
N ARG A 8 -18.28 3.46 4.94
CA ARG A 8 -17.63 4.46 5.82
C ARG A 8 -16.23 4.00 6.26
N TYR A 9 -16.05 2.69 6.43
CA TYR A 9 -14.79 2.05 6.84
C TYR A 9 -14.43 0.93 5.86
N PRO A 10 -13.78 1.24 4.74
CA PRO A 10 -13.45 0.24 3.72
C PRO A 10 -12.48 -0.85 4.20
N ILE A 11 -11.68 -0.58 5.24
CA ILE A 11 -10.75 -1.53 5.83
C ILE A 11 -10.99 -1.52 7.35
N MET A 12 -11.13 -2.71 7.92
CA MET A 12 -11.29 -2.90 9.36
C MET A 12 -10.44 -4.10 9.81
N GLY A 13 -9.77 -3.95 10.95
CA GLY A 13 -9.14 -5.05 11.68
C GLY A 13 -9.94 -5.30 12.96
N GLN A 14 -10.30 -6.56 13.20
CA GLN A 14 -10.94 -7.00 14.44
C GLN A 14 -10.13 -8.15 15.03
N ASN A 15 -9.72 -8.01 16.29
CA ASN A 15 -8.89 -9.00 17.00
C ASN A 15 -7.67 -9.46 16.19
N VAL A 16 -7.02 -8.55 15.46
CA VAL A 16 -5.92 -8.91 14.57
C VAL A 16 -4.74 -9.40 15.39
N GLN A 17 -4.31 -10.64 15.10
CA GLN A 17 -3.07 -11.20 15.59
C GLN A 17 -2.06 -11.24 14.46
N LEU A 18 -0.87 -10.69 14.71
CA LEU A 18 0.19 -10.63 13.72
C LEU A 18 1.47 -11.21 14.30
N GLU A 19 1.94 -12.29 13.70
CA GLU A 19 3.22 -12.90 14.01
C GLU A 19 4.07 -12.95 12.75
N ARG A 20 5.39 -12.79 12.92
CA ARG A 20 6.35 -13.00 11.83
C ARG A 20 7.59 -13.66 12.39
N SER A 21 7.95 -14.81 11.83
CA SER A 21 9.18 -15.54 12.17
C SER A 21 9.30 -15.83 13.68
N GLY A 22 8.21 -16.25 14.33
CA GLY A 22 8.21 -16.57 15.77
C GLY A 22 8.11 -15.37 16.69
N ARG A 23 8.03 -14.14 16.16
CA ARG A 23 7.87 -12.91 16.94
C ARG A 23 6.48 -12.34 16.75
N THR A 24 5.77 -12.18 17.86
CA THR A 24 4.50 -11.45 17.89
C THR A 24 4.73 -9.96 17.67
N LEU A 25 4.06 -9.40 16.66
CA LEU A 25 4.15 -8.00 16.26
C LEU A 25 2.92 -7.19 16.68
N LEU A 26 1.74 -7.83 16.72
CA LEU A 26 0.49 -7.23 17.15
C LEU A 26 -0.36 -8.28 17.85
N VAL A 27 -0.96 -7.91 18.97
CA VAL A 27 -1.91 -8.74 19.73
C VAL A 27 -3.19 -7.95 19.90
N ASN A 28 -4.33 -8.57 19.57
CA ASN A 28 -5.67 -8.00 19.72
C ASN A 28 -5.78 -6.58 19.11
N GLY A 29 -5.29 -6.44 17.87
CA GLY A 29 -5.36 -5.17 17.17
C GLY A 29 -6.74 -4.91 16.59
N ASP A 30 -7.45 -3.93 17.13
CA ASP A 30 -8.71 -3.41 16.57
C ASP A 30 -8.49 -2.04 15.93
N PHE A 31 -8.86 -1.90 14.66
CA PHE A 31 -8.71 -0.62 13.94
C PHE A 31 -9.71 -0.48 12.78
N GLN A 32 -9.98 0.76 12.40
CA GLN A 32 -10.86 1.09 11.28
C GLN A 32 -10.25 2.21 10.45
N PHE A 33 -10.14 2.00 9.14
CA PHE A 33 -9.66 3.04 8.23
C PHE A 33 -10.86 3.66 7.53
N SER A 34 -11.07 4.95 7.80
CA SER A 34 -12.20 5.70 7.24
C SER A 34 -11.95 6.07 5.78
N LEU A 35 -13.02 6.02 4.97
CA LEU A 35 -12.97 6.45 3.58
C LEU A 35 -12.56 7.92 3.46
N GLY A 36 -11.72 8.23 2.46
CA GLY A 36 -11.30 9.60 2.15
C GLY A 36 -10.35 10.23 3.17
N LYS A 37 -9.84 9.44 4.13
CA LYS A 37 -8.85 9.92 5.11
C LYS A 37 -7.44 9.52 4.72
N LYS A 38 -6.48 10.38 5.07
CA LYS A 38 -5.05 10.07 5.06
C LYS A 38 -4.71 9.47 6.43
N ILE A 39 -4.11 8.28 6.43
CA ILE A 39 -3.80 7.54 7.65
C ILE A 39 -2.30 7.32 7.71
N ALA A 40 -1.70 7.61 8.85
CA ALA A 40 -0.29 7.35 9.12
C ALA A 40 -0.16 6.20 10.12
N ILE A 41 0.72 5.25 9.81
CA ILE A 41 1.14 4.19 10.74
C ILE A 41 2.53 4.55 11.23
N VAL A 42 2.65 4.85 12.53
CA VAL A 42 3.89 5.29 13.15
C VAL A 42 4.40 4.24 14.13
N GLY A 43 5.71 4.20 14.33
CA GLY A 43 6.39 3.26 15.21
C GLY A 43 7.85 3.07 14.79
N GLU A 44 8.65 2.47 15.68
CA GLU A 44 10.08 2.26 15.46
C GLU A 44 10.38 1.34 14.26
N ASN A 45 11.61 1.40 13.75
CA ASN A 45 12.05 0.47 12.71
C ASN A 45 12.01 -0.97 13.24
N GLY A 46 11.42 -1.88 12.45
CA GLY A 46 11.21 -3.27 12.88
C GLY A 46 9.94 -3.51 13.73
N SER A 47 9.14 -2.48 14.03
CA SER A 47 7.88 -2.64 14.80
C SER A 47 6.75 -3.38 14.06
N GLY A 48 6.97 -3.81 12.81
CA GLY A 48 5.98 -4.56 12.05
C GLY A 48 5.09 -3.76 11.11
N LYS A 49 5.29 -2.45 10.93
CA LYS A 49 4.47 -1.57 10.06
C LYS A 49 4.25 -2.13 8.64
N THR A 50 5.34 -2.48 7.95
CA THR A 50 5.26 -3.08 6.60
C THR A 50 4.57 -4.43 6.63
N THR A 51 4.78 -5.22 7.69
CA THR A 51 4.11 -6.51 7.87
C THR A 51 2.60 -6.32 8.06
N LEU A 52 2.17 -5.32 8.83
CA LEU A 52 0.75 -4.98 9.02
C LEU A 52 0.11 -4.55 7.70
N LEU A 53 0.77 -3.70 6.92
CA LEU A 53 0.26 -3.28 5.61
C LEU A 53 0.12 -4.48 4.65
N GLU A 54 1.10 -5.39 4.62
CA GLU A 54 0.98 -6.62 3.83
C GLU A 54 -0.12 -7.56 4.34
N HIS A 55 -0.31 -7.67 5.66
CA HIS A 55 -1.38 -8.46 6.26
C HIS A 55 -2.76 -7.94 5.86
N ILE A 56 -2.95 -6.62 5.91
CA ILE A 56 -4.17 -5.94 5.43
C ILE A 56 -4.40 -6.23 3.94
N ARG A 57 -3.37 -6.04 3.11
CA ARG A 57 -3.46 -6.21 1.66
C ARG A 57 -3.81 -7.64 1.26
N LYS A 58 -3.26 -8.63 1.98
CA LYS A 58 -3.52 -10.05 1.76
C LYS A 58 -4.83 -10.53 2.39
N GLN A 59 -5.59 -9.63 3.02
CA GLN A 59 -6.80 -9.97 3.77
C GLN A 59 -6.53 -11.09 4.77
N GLY A 60 -5.49 -10.92 5.58
CA GLY A 60 -5.14 -11.88 6.63
C GLY A 60 -6.22 -12.00 7.70
N GLU A 61 -6.02 -12.93 8.63
CA GLU A 61 -6.98 -13.17 9.72
C GLU A 61 -7.30 -11.88 10.50
N GLY A 62 -8.58 -11.70 10.81
CA GLY A 62 -9.11 -10.51 11.47
C GLY A 62 -9.29 -9.28 10.56
N ILE A 63 -8.90 -9.35 9.27
CA ILE A 63 -9.06 -8.24 8.32
C ILE A 63 -10.38 -8.36 7.53
N LEU A 64 -11.20 -7.34 7.63
CA LEU A 64 -12.42 -7.14 6.87
C LEU A 64 -12.22 -6.04 5.83
N LEU A 65 -12.39 -6.41 4.56
CA LEU A 65 -12.28 -5.49 3.42
C LEU A 65 -13.63 -5.33 2.75
N SER A 66 -13.97 -4.08 2.40
CA SER A 66 -15.12 -3.84 1.54
C SER A 66 -14.88 -4.41 0.13
N PRO A 67 -15.87 -5.02 -0.53
CA PRO A 67 -15.66 -5.78 -1.79
C PRO A 67 -15.03 -4.99 -2.94
N LYS A 68 -15.18 -3.67 -2.95
CA LYS A 68 -14.64 -2.80 -4.01
C LYS A 68 -13.28 -2.19 -3.67
N VAL A 69 -12.64 -2.62 -2.58
CA VAL A 69 -11.29 -2.16 -2.24
C VAL A 69 -10.31 -2.71 -3.27
N SER A 70 -9.52 -1.81 -3.87
CA SER A 70 -8.37 -2.14 -4.69
C SER A 70 -7.13 -1.50 -4.07
N PHE A 71 -6.06 -2.26 -3.93
CA PHE A 71 -4.82 -1.79 -3.32
C PHE A 71 -3.81 -1.41 -4.39
N GLN A 72 -3.25 -0.20 -4.27
CA GLN A 72 -2.04 0.21 -4.97
C GLN A 72 -0.93 0.40 -3.94
N VAL A 73 0.21 -0.25 -4.14
CA VAL A 73 1.30 -0.29 -3.17
C VAL A 73 2.54 0.35 -3.75
N TYR A 74 3.10 1.32 -3.03
CA TYR A 74 4.43 1.82 -3.28
C TYR A 74 5.43 1.06 -2.42
N GLN A 75 6.32 0.29 -3.05
CA GLN A 75 7.33 -0.49 -2.33
C GLN A 75 8.58 0.36 -2.10
N GLN A 76 9.09 0.36 -0.86
CA GLN A 76 10.29 1.11 -0.46
C GLN A 76 11.54 0.79 -1.31
N LYS A 77 11.58 -0.37 -1.98
CA LYS A 77 12.67 -0.80 -2.88
C LYS A 77 12.19 -1.08 -4.32
N GLY A 78 11.05 -0.52 -4.73
CA GLY A 78 10.41 -0.83 -6.02
C GLY A 78 11.24 -0.45 -7.26
N TYR A 79 12.13 0.53 -7.11
CA TYR A 79 13.17 0.83 -8.10
C TYR A 79 14.53 0.49 -7.50
N GLN A 80 15.20 -0.54 -8.02
CA GLN A 80 16.59 -0.80 -7.69
C GLN A 80 17.45 -0.08 -8.72
N MET A 81 18.32 0.82 -8.25
CA MET A 81 19.33 1.54 -9.06
C MET A 81 20.36 0.61 -9.74
N THR A 82 20.18 -0.71 -9.65
CA THR A 82 21.03 -1.75 -10.25
C THR A 82 20.57 -2.19 -11.63
N SER A 83 19.42 -1.73 -12.13
CA SER A 83 19.03 -2.01 -13.51
C SER A 83 19.77 -1.10 -14.49
N GLU A 84 20.33 -1.65 -15.56
CA GLU A 84 20.77 -0.88 -16.74
C GLU A 84 19.59 -0.20 -17.48
N GLU A 85 18.35 -0.41 -17.01
CA GLU A 85 17.16 0.23 -17.55
C GLU A 85 17.07 1.71 -17.14
N SER A 86 16.76 2.58 -18.10
CA SER A 86 16.53 4.00 -17.83
C SER A 86 15.20 4.22 -17.10
N ILE A 87 15.14 5.25 -16.25
CA ILE A 87 13.95 5.65 -15.47
C ILE A 87 12.71 5.79 -16.37
N ILE A 88 12.88 6.35 -17.57
CA ILE A 88 11.79 6.50 -18.53
C ILE A 88 11.21 5.15 -18.95
N ARG A 89 12.04 4.15 -19.27
CA ARG A 89 11.55 2.81 -19.64
C ARG A 89 10.87 2.12 -18.47
N PHE A 90 11.44 2.22 -17.27
CA PHE A 90 10.85 1.68 -16.06
C PHE A 90 9.42 2.22 -15.83
N VAL A 91 9.24 3.54 -15.90
CA VAL A 91 7.92 4.17 -15.69
C VAL A 91 6.95 3.79 -16.81
N MET A 92 7.38 3.83 -18.07
CA MET A 92 6.55 3.47 -19.23
C MET A 92 6.02 2.03 -19.20
N ARG A 93 6.70 1.11 -18.52
CA ARG A 93 6.21 -0.27 -18.32
C ARG A 93 5.09 -0.41 -17.31
N GLN A 94 4.91 0.59 -16.45
CA GLN A 94 3.97 0.56 -15.32
C GLN A 94 2.79 1.51 -15.50
N THR A 95 2.73 2.22 -16.63
CA THR A 95 1.72 3.24 -16.90
C THR A 95 1.20 3.18 -18.32
N GLU A 96 -0.03 3.66 -18.51
CA GLU A 96 -0.66 3.82 -19.82
C GLU A 96 -0.53 5.27 -20.35
N PHE A 97 0.18 6.14 -19.63
CA PHE A 97 0.39 7.53 -20.05
C PHE A 97 1.33 7.64 -21.25
N SER A 98 1.17 8.73 -22.02
CA SER A 98 2.07 9.02 -23.14
C SER A 98 3.49 9.31 -22.66
N GLU A 99 4.47 8.91 -23.45
CA GLU A 99 5.88 9.19 -23.16
C GLU A 99 6.14 10.68 -23.00
N SER A 100 5.46 11.53 -23.78
CA SER A 100 5.56 13.00 -23.68
C SER A 100 5.14 13.53 -22.30
N LEU A 101 4.05 13.00 -21.73
CA LEU A 101 3.59 13.38 -20.40
C LEU A 101 4.55 12.87 -19.33
N VAL A 102 4.99 11.61 -19.43
CA VAL A 102 5.96 11.04 -18.50
C VAL A 102 7.27 11.82 -18.50
N ARG A 103 7.81 12.17 -19.68
CA ARG A 103 9.01 13.01 -19.81
C ARG A 103 8.81 14.39 -19.20
N SER A 104 7.67 15.03 -19.46
CA SER A 104 7.35 16.33 -18.86
C SER A 104 7.31 16.24 -17.33
N LEU A 105 6.65 15.23 -16.76
CA LEU A 105 6.57 15.04 -15.30
C LEU A 105 7.95 14.76 -14.69
N LEU A 106 8.75 13.89 -15.31
CA LEU A 106 10.11 13.60 -14.85
C LEU A 106 10.98 14.88 -14.88
N ASN A 107 10.91 15.68 -15.94
CA ASN A 107 11.66 16.92 -16.05
C ASN A 107 11.24 18.00 -15.03
N HIS A 108 9.99 17.98 -14.57
CA HIS A 108 9.53 18.88 -13.50
C HIS A 108 9.89 18.40 -12.09
N LEU A 109 10.28 17.13 -11.93
CA LEU A 109 10.71 16.57 -10.64
C LEU A 109 12.21 16.74 -10.37
N GLY A 110 13.01 17.08 -11.38
CA GLY A 110 14.46 17.33 -11.29
C GLY A 110 15.21 17.01 -12.58
#